data_AF-A0AAP4QXB6-F1
#
_entry.id   AF-A0AAP4QXB6-F1
#
_cell.length_a   1.000
_cell.length_b   1.000
_cell.length_c   1.000
_cell.angle_alpha   90.00
_cell.angle_beta   90.00
_cell.angle_gamma   90.00
#
_symmetry.space_group_name_H-M   'P 1'
#
loop_
_entity.id
_entity.type
_entity.pdbx_description
1 polymer ?
#
loop_
_entity_poly.entity_id
_entity_poly.type
_entity_poly.pdbx_seq_one_letter_code
_entity_poly.pdbx_strand_id
1 'polypeptide(L)'
;MWPFKKRVTASAANPASSSDKVLEPAAAPSDPVYCYVEFESNGEKALQRLTKFFDLVKAAKDSDEPADESQLSAYLIEAERAYFPSLTAEEVAEWNEYWFSTPLPKRHSPEMPTPGWDFASMLDAFWNGDYDLIAIRLRATRHVLEFNPHGYPYGGIGSLVAMVECFGHQVVGVDDGTGYEKYVPRTNIWKPRARRVV
;
A
#
# COMPACT_ATOMS: atom_id res chain seq x y z
N MET A 1 -53.23 30.36 0.47
CA MET A 1 -54.16 30.99 -0.49
C MET A 1 -53.73 30.62 -1.90
N TRP A 2 -54.52 29.81 -2.58
CA TRP A 2 -54.53 29.68 -4.06
C TRP A 2 -55.13 30.99 -4.65
N PRO A 3 -55.07 31.32 -5.97
CA PRO A 3 -55.57 30.39 -7.00
C PRO A 3 -55.08 30.52 -8.48
N PHE A 4 -55.47 29.51 -9.28
CA PHE A 4 -55.78 29.48 -10.73
C PHE A 4 -54.64 29.70 -11.77
N LYS A 5 -54.60 29.08 -12.97
CA LYS A 5 -55.60 28.35 -13.78
C LYS A 5 -54.89 27.48 -14.84
N LYS A 6 -55.46 26.32 -15.18
CA LYS A 6 -55.16 25.53 -16.40
C LYS A 6 -55.74 26.19 -17.66
N ARG A 7 -55.10 26.00 -18.82
CA ARG A 7 -55.79 25.66 -20.09
C ARG A 7 -54.87 24.91 -21.06
N VAL A 8 -55.53 24.03 -21.81
CA VAL A 8 -55.05 23.02 -22.75
C VAL A 8 -55.20 23.55 -24.18
N THR A 9 -54.36 23.12 -25.13
CA THR A 9 -54.79 22.72 -26.50
C THR A 9 -53.68 21.94 -27.22
N ALA A 10 -54.06 20.75 -27.73
CA ALA A 10 -53.38 20.02 -28.80
C ALA A 10 -53.52 20.82 -30.13
N SER A 11 -52.88 20.57 -31.27
CA SER A 11 -52.28 19.38 -31.91
C SER A 11 -51.58 19.86 -33.18
N ALA A 12 -50.50 19.21 -33.63
CA ALA A 12 -50.23 18.94 -35.06
C ALA A 12 -48.98 18.04 -35.20
N ALA A 13 -49.20 16.81 -35.68
CA ALA A 13 -48.18 15.91 -36.25
C ALA A 13 -47.72 16.48 -37.62
N ASN A 14 -46.45 16.44 -38.03
CA ASN A 14 -45.65 15.35 -38.63
C ASN A 14 -44.44 16.02 -39.37
N PRO A 15 -43.44 15.33 -39.98
CA PRO A 15 -42.94 13.96 -39.82
C PRO A 15 -41.38 13.91 -39.64
N ALA A 16 -40.85 12.69 -39.66
CA ALA A 16 -39.48 12.23 -39.41
C ALA A 16 -38.33 12.96 -40.13
N SER A 17 -37.17 13.00 -39.47
CA SER A 17 -35.86 12.90 -40.12
C SER A 17 -35.01 11.90 -39.35
N SER A 18 -34.76 10.75 -39.97
CA SER A 18 -33.78 9.77 -39.51
C SER A 18 -32.39 10.40 -39.54
N SER A 19 -31.69 10.37 -38.42
CA SER A 19 -30.25 10.49 -38.42
C SER A 19 -29.73 9.33 -37.61
N ASP A 20 -29.19 8.35 -38.32
CA ASP A 20 -28.36 7.30 -37.77
C ASP A 20 -27.20 7.95 -37.02
N LYS A 21 -27.38 8.15 -35.72
CA LYS A 21 -26.26 8.36 -34.81
C LYS A 21 -25.65 6.99 -34.63
N VAL A 22 -24.59 6.73 -35.39
CA VAL A 22 -23.61 5.71 -35.05
C VAL A 22 -23.12 6.05 -33.64
N LEU A 23 -23.69 5.37 -32.66
CA LEU A 23 -23.15 5.33 -31.31
C LEU A 23 -21.83 4.58 -31.42
N GLU A 24 -20.73 5.33 -31.41
CA GLU A 24 -19.44 4.75 -31.03
C GLU A 24 -19.65 4.04 -29.68
N PRO A 25 -19.19 2.79 -29.54
CA PRO A 25 -19.24 2.14 -28.25
C PRO A 25 -18.39 2.97 -27.29
N ALA A 26 -19.03 3.49 -26.25
CA ALA A 26 -18.32 4.07 -25.11
C ALA A 26 -17.26 3.04 -24.70
N ALA A 27 -15.98 3.44 -24.77
CA ALA A 27 -14.89 2.62 -24.28
C ALA A 27 -15.28 2.13 -22.88
N ALA A 28 -15.20 0.81 -22.67
CA ALA A 28 -15.41 0.23 -21.35
C ALA A 28 -14.58 1.05 -20.35
N PRO A 29 -15.14 1.40 -19.18
CA PRO A 29 -14.37 2.12 -18.17
C PRO A 29 -13.07 1.35 -17.96
N SER A 30 -11.94 1.98 -18.27
CA SER A 30 -10.63 1.42 -17.96
C SER A 30 -10.63 1.16 -16.45
N ASP A 31 -10.27 -0.05 -16.04
CA ASP A 31 -10.13 -0.37 -14.62
C ASP A 31 -9.31 0.73 -13.93
N PRO A 32 -9.72 1.17 -12.73
CA PRO A 32 -8.99 2.21 -12.01
C PRO A 32 -7.51 1.81 -11.87
N VAL A 33 -6.63 2.72 -12.24
CA VAL A 33 -5.18 2.52 -12.12
C VAL A 33 -4.80 2.76 -10.66
N TYR A 34 -4.58 1.68 -9.93
CA TYR A 34 -4.11 1.74 -8.54
C TYR A 34 -2.60 1.89 -8.46
N CYS A 35 -2.13 2.45 -7.35
CA CYS A 35 -0.72 2.38 -6.97
C CYS A 35 -0.36 0.93 -6.63
N TYR A 36 0.90 0.55 -6.78
CA TYR A 36 1.29 -0.84 -6.52
C TYR A 36 2.74 -1.04 -6.11
N VAL A 37 2.96 -2.15 -5.40
CA VAL A 37 4.28 -2.76 -5.19
C VAL A 37 4.38 -3.98 -6.09
N GLU A 38 5.30 -3.97 -7.05
CA GLU A 38 5.56 -5.11 -7.94
C GLU A 38 6.63 -6.04 -7.33
N PHE A 39 6.39 -7.35 -7.37
CA PHE A 39 7.30 -8.34 -6.80
C PHE A 39 7.32 -9.68 -7.55
N GLU A 40 8.42 -10.40 -7.37
CA GLU A 40 8.61 -11.78 -7.81
C GLU A 40 8.27 -12.75 -6.68
N SER A 41 7.51 -13.79 -7.01
CA SER A 41 7.05 -14.76 -6.03
C SER A 41 8.18 -15.74 -5.65
N ASN A 42 8.37 -16.00 -4.35
CA ASN A 42 9.30 -17.03 -3.85
C ASN A 42 8.62 -18.41 -3.75
N GLY A 43 7.71 -18.69 -4.69
CA GLY A 43 6.94 -19.92 -4.76
C GLY A 43 5.53 -19.81 -4.18
N GLU A 44 4.70 -20.75 -4.62
CA GLU A 44 3.25 -20.76 -4.39
C GLU A 44 2.86 -20.72 -2.91
N LYS A 45 3.60 -21.44 -2.05
CA LYS A 45 3.30 -21.49 -0.61
C LYS A 45 3.51 -20.15 0.08
N ALA A 46 4.59 -19.44 -0.27
CA ALA A 46 4.88 -18.12 0.28
C ALA A 46 3.82 -17.11 -0.18
N LEU A 47 3.48 -17.15 -1.47
CA LEU A 47 2.44 -16.29 -2.04
C LEU A 47 1.09 -16.49 -1.37
N GLN A 48 0.65 -17.74 -1.17
CA GLN A 48 -0.60 -18.04 -0.48
C GLN A 48 -0.63 -17.53 0.97
N ARG A 49 0.52 -17.52 1.66
CA ARG A 49 0.63 -16.97 3.01
C ARG A 49 0.56 -15.45 3.00
N LEU A 50 1.29 -14.79 2.09
CA LEU A 50 1.21 -13.35 1.90
C LEU A 50 -0.22 -12.92 1.57
N THR A 51 -0.90 -13.57 0.62
CA THR A 51 -2.29 -13.22 0.25
C THR A 51 -3.23 -13.35 1.44
N LYS A 52 -3.13 -14.43 2.21
CA LYS A 52 -3.97 -14.59 3.40
C LYS A 52 -3.69 -13.54 4.47
N PHE A 53 -2.42 -13.21 4.71
CA PHE A 53 -2.05 -12.16 5.65
C PHE A 53 -2.56 -10.79 5.18
N PHE A 54 -2.39 -10.48 3.90
CA PHE A 54 -2.94 -9.29 3.26
C PHE A 54 -4.46 -9.21 3.42
N ASP A 55 -5.19 -10.30 3.18
CA ASP A 55 -6.65 -10.32 3.31
C ASP A 55 -7.10 -10.08 4.76
N LEU A 56 -6.36 -10.61 5.75
CA LEU A 56 -6.64 -10.35 7.17
C LEU A 56 -6.43 -8.87 7.51
N VAL A 57 -5.32 -8.28 7.07
CA VAL A 57 -5.01 -6.86 7.30
C VAL A 57 -6.03 -5.96 6.58
N LYS A 58 -6.35 -6.27 5.33
CA LYS A 58 -7.35 -5.55 4.54
C LYS A 58 -8.71 -5.60 5.21
N ALA A 59 -9.18 -6.78 5.62
CA ALA A 59 -10.48 -6.92 6.26
C ALA A 59 -10.59 -6.09 7.56
N ALA A 60 -9.53 -6.08 8.37
CA ALA A 60 -9.47 -5.27 9.59
C ALA A 60 -9.43 -3.76 9.30
N LYS A 61 -8.70 -3.35 8.26
CA LYS A 61 -8.64 -1.94 7.83
C LYS A 61 -9.99 -1.47 7.28
N ASP A 62 -10.65 -2.28 6.44
CA ASP A 62 -11.94 -1.96 5.84
C ASP A 62 -13.08 -1.86 6.89
N SER A 63 -12.92 -2.52 8.05
CA SER A 63 -13.88 -2.45 9.15
C SER A 63 -13.62 -1.33 10.17
N ASP A 64 -12.56 -0.53 10.01
CA ASP A 64 -12.09 0.45 11.00
C ASP A 64 -11.85 -0.15 12.41
N GLU A 65 -11.61 -1.46 12.48
CA GLU A 65 -11.33 -2.19 13.71
C GLU A 65 -9.95 -2.86 13.58
N PRO A 66 -8.87 -2.21 14.06
CA PRO A 66 -7.53 -2.76 13.97
C PRO A 66 -7.46 -4.16 14.56
N ALA A 67 -6.88 -5.09 13.79
CA ALA A 67 -6.67 -6.44 14.28
C ALA A 67 -5.65 -6.45 15.43
N ASP A 68 -5.82 -7.39 16.35
CA ASP A 68 -4.89 -7.57 17.46
C ASP A 68 -3.49 -7.95 16.95
N GLU A 69 -2.47 -7.22 17.39
CA GLU A 69 -1.07 -7.43 16.99
C GLU A 69 -0.61 -8.86 17.33
N SER A 70 -1.03 -9.42 18.45
CA SER A 70 -0.64 -10.77 18.86
C SER A 70 -1.21 -11.83 17.92
N GLN A 71 -2.45 -11.64 17.44
CA GLN A 71 -3.06 -12.51 16.43
C GLN A 71 -2.30 -12.46 15.09
N LEU A 72 -1.97 -11.26 14.60
CA LEU A 72 -1.21 -11.11 13.36
C LEU A 72 0.22 -11.65 13.50
N SER A 73 0.87 -11.42 14.64
CA SER A 73 2.20 -11.96 14.94
C SER A 73 2.20 -13.49 15.04
N ALA A 74 1.12 -14.09 15.56
CA ALA A 74 0.95 -15.53 15.63
C ALA A 74 0.75 -16.18 14.25
N TYR A 75 0.26 -15.43 13.26
CA TYR A 75 0.15 -15.90 11.87
C TYR A 75 1.52 -16.16 11.24
N LEU A 76 2.51 -15.31 11.58
CA LEU A 76 3.85 -15.39 11.03
C LEU A 76 4.57 -16.65 11.51
N ILE A 77 5.44 -17.23 10.68
CA ILE A 77 6.40 -18.25 11.13
C ILE A 77 7.65 -17.59 11.71
N GLU A 78 8.52 -18.37 12.34
CA GLU A 78 9.76 -17.87 12.94
C GLU A 78 10.63 -17.10 11.94
N ALA A 79 10.79 -17.60 10.71
CA ALA A 79 11.57 -16.93 9.67
C ALA A 79 10.98 -15.57 9.25
N GLU A 80 9.65 -15.48 9.16
CA GLU A 80 8.94 -14.22 8.82
C GLU A 80 9.00 -13.22 9.98
N ARG A 81 8.88 -13.70 11.23
CA ARG A 81 9.08 -12.85 12.43
C ARG A 81 10.51 -12.33 12.53
N ALA A 82 11.51 -13.15 12.17
CA ALA A 82 12.92 -12.77 12.21
C ALA A 82 13.28 -11.66 11.22
N TYR A 83 12.42 -11.37 10.24
CA TYR A 83 12.56 -10.21 9.36
C TYR A 83 12.52 -8.88 10.15
N PHE A 84 11.68 -8.81 11.19
CA PHE A 84 11.46 -7.60 11.96
C PHE A 84 12.45 -7.52 13.14
N PRO A 85 13.42 -6.58 13.14
CA PRO A 85 14.27 -6.37 14.30
C PRO A 85 13.47 -6.01 15.55
N SER A 86 13.62 -6.80 16.61
CA SER A 86 13.23 -6.38 17.96
C SER A 86 14.43 -5.74 18.64
N LEU A 87 14.36 -4.41 18.83
CA LEU A 87 15.38 -3.63 19.53
C LEU A 87 15.09 -3.65 21.05
N THR A 88 16.14 -3.77 21.86
CA THR A 88 16.00 -3.60 23.32
C THR A 88 15.85 -2.12 23.69
N ALA A 89 15.43 -1.84 24.92
CA ALA A 89 15.31 -0.46 25.40
C ALA A 89 16.63 0.32 25.30
N GLU A 90 17.77 -0.34 25.55
CA GLU A 90 19.10 0.23 25.41
C GLU A 90 19.44 0.53 23.95
N GLU A 91 19.07 -0.35 23.02
CA GLU A 91 19.29 -0.16 21.58
C GLU A 91 18.41 0.95 21.01
N VAL A 92 17.18 1.09 21.49
CA VAL A 92 16.29 2.22 21.16
C VAL A 92 16.88 3.52 21.70
N ALA A 93 17.39 3.53 22.94
CA ALA A 93 18.06 4.71 23.50
C ALA A 93 19.30 5.12 22.68
N GLU A 94 20.12 4.15 22.26
CA GLU A 94 21.26 4.38 21.37
C GLU A 94 20.82 4.97 20.02
N TRP A 95 19.78 4.41 19.40
CA TRP A 95 19.23 4.94 18.15
C TRP A 95 18.76 6.39 18.32
N ASN A 96 18.02 6.69 19.39
CA ASN A 96 17.54 8.04 19.67
C ASN A 96 18.71 9.02 19.86
N GLU A 97 19.74 8.65 20.63
CA GLU A 97 20.94 9.47 20.80
C GLU A 97 21.62 9.76 19.45
N TYR A 98 21.80 8.74 18.61
CA TYR A 98 22.37 8.88 17.28
C TYR A 98 21.51 9.76 16.36
N TRP A 99 20.19 9.56 16.34
CA TRP A 99 19.26 10.34 15.55
C TRP A 99 19.28 11.83 15.95
N PHE A 100 19.14 12.12 17.25
CA PHE A 100 19.07 13.49 17.75
C PHE A 100 20.40 14.24 17.69
N SER A 101 21.54 13.55 17.80
CA SER A 101 22.87 14.14 17.61
C SER A 101 23.24 14.37 16.13
N THR A 102 22.59 13.67 15.20
CA THR A 102 22.86 13.83 13.76
C THR A 102 22.26 15.15 13.25
N PRO A 103 23.05 16.03 12.58
CA PRO A 103 22.54 17.29 12.01
C PRO A 103 21.41 17.08 11.00
N LEU A 104 20.43 17.99 10.98
CA LEU A 104 19.24 17.90 10.13
C LEU A 104 19.51 17.60 8.64
N PRO A 105 20.50 18.25 7.97
CA PRO A 105 20.78 17.93 6.56
C PRO A 105 21.20 16.49 6.34
N LYS A 106 21.93 15.90 7.31
CA LYS A 106 22.34 14.49 7.24
C LYS A 106 21.20 13.57 7.63
N ARG A 107 20.40 13.95 8.62
CA ARG A 107 19.25 13.17 9.11
C ARG A 107 18.20 12.93 8.03
N HIS A 108 17.98 13.90 7.14
CA HIS A 108 17.03 13.80 6.03
C HIS A 108 17.68 13.31 4.72
N SER A 109 18.97 12.95 4.75
CA SER A 109 19.63 12.37 3.58
C SER A 109 19.12 10.95 3.34
N PRO A 110 18.92 10.52 2.08
CA PRO A 110 18.67 9.12 1.74
C PRO A 110 19.73 8.16 2.28
N GLU A 111 20.95 8.66 2.52
CA GLU A 111 22.07 7.89 3.06
C GLU A 111 21.98 7.64 4.57
N MET A 112 21.13 8.38 5.29
CA MET A 112 20.98 8.26 6.74
C MET A 112 20.56 6.83 7.11
N PRO A 113 21.38 6.07 7.86
CA PRO A 113 20.98 4.75 8.26
C PRO A 113 19.85 4.85 9.26
N THR A 114 18.77 4.10 9.05
CA THR A 114 17.68 3.98 10.02
C THR A 114 17.43 2.51 10.37
N PRO A 115 16.85 2.21 11.53
CA PRO A 115 16.46 0.85 11.86
C PRO A 115 15.60 0.22 10.75
N GLY A 116 15.63 -1.10 10.68
CA GLY A 116 14.64 -1.84 9.91
C GLY A 116 13.24 -1.62 10.49
N TRP A 117 12.21 -1.95 9.70
CA TRP A 117 10.84 -1.97 10.22
C TRP A 117 10.73 -2.98 11.35
N ASP A 118 10.27 -2.55 12.52
CA ASP A 118 9.70 -3.49 13.49
C ASP A 118 8.25 -3.82 13.09
N PHE A 119 7.73 -4.92 13.63
CA PHE A 119 6.42 -5.44 13.25
C PHE A 119 5.28 -4.49 13.66
N ALA A 120 5.36 -3.90 14.85
CA ALA A 120 4.35 -2.99 15.38
C ALA A 120 4.27 -1.71 14.54
N SER A 121 5.41 -1.11 14.18
CA SER A 121 5.48 0.07 13.32
C SER A 121 4.89 -0.21 11.92
N MET A 122 5.12 -1.40 11.36
CA MET A 122 4.52 -1.78 10.07
C MET A 122 2.99 -1.82 10.17
N LEU A 123 2.45 -2.43 11.23
CA LEU A 123 1.00 -2.48 11.45
C LEU A 123 0.40 -1.10 11.73
N ASP A 124 1.07 -0.29 12.56
CA ASP A 124 0.65 1.10 12.83
C ASP A 124 0.54 1.92 11.53
N ALA A 125 1.50 1.75 10.62
CA ALA A 125 1.44 2.37 9.30
C ALA A 125 0.28 1.88 8.44
N PHE A 126 -0.18 0.63 8.61
CA PHE A 126 -1.37 0.12 7.93
C PHE A 126 -2.65 0.72 8.49
N TRP A 127 -2.75 0.85 9.81
CA TRP A 127 -3.96 1.35 10.46
C TRP A 127 -4.12 2.86 10.27
N ASN A 128 -3.03 3.61 10.44
CA ASN A 128 -3.04 5.07 10.34
C ASN A 128 -2.81 5.61 8.91
N GLY A 129 -2.49 4.72 7.96
CA GLY A 129 -2.27 5.09 6.57
C GLY A 129 -3.54 5.51 5.84
N ASP A 130 -3.48 6.63 5.13
CA ASP A 130 -4.58 7.22 4.36
C ASP A 130 -4.66 6.64 2.93
N TYR A 131 -4.99 5.35 2.86
CA TYR A 131 -5.13 4.60 1.62
C TYR A 131 -5.98 3.34 1.81
N ASP A 132 -6.54 2.79 0.73
CA ASP A 132 -7.20 1.49 0.75
C ASP A 132 -6.25 0.39 0.28
N LEU A 133 -6.25 -0.76 0.94
CA LEU A 133 -5.66 -1.98 0.37
C LEU A 133 -6.64 -2.54 -0.67
N ILE A 134 -6.17 -2.87 -1.88
CA ILE A 134 -7.06 -3.32 -2.96
C ILE A 134 -6.99 -4.83 -3.14
N ALA A 135 -5.88 -5.35 -3.65
CA ALA A 135 -5.70 -6.77 -3.94
C ALA A 135 -4.23 -7.13 -4.17
N ILE A 136 -3.92 -8.42 -4.11
CA ILE A 136 -2.72 -8.98 -4.72
C ILE A 136 -3.13 -9.68 -6.02
N ARG A 137 -2.52 -9.31 -7.16
CA ARG A 137 -2.85 -9.85 -8.48
C ARG A 137 -1.62 -10.31 -9.23
N LEU A 138 -1.80 -11.26 -10.14
CA LEU A 138 -0.81 -11.57 -11.17
C LEU A 138 -0.95 -10.56 -12.32
N ARG A 139 0.15 -9.90 -12.68
CA ARG A 139 0.27 -8.98 -13.81
C ARG A 139 1.39 -9.45 -14.73
N ALA A 140 1.03 -9.98 -15.90
CA ALA A 140 1.94 -10.66 -16.81
C ALA A 140 2.73 -11.79 -16.13
N THR A 141 4.00 -11.57 -15.79
CA THR A 141 4.90 -12.58 -15.18
C THR A 141 5.20 -12.32 -13.71
N ARG A 142 4.67 -11.24 -13.13
CA ARG A 142 4.96 -10.79 -11.74
C ARG A 142 3.68 -10.56 -10.97
N HIS A 143 3.80 -10.42 -9.66
CA HIS A 143 2.67 -10.08 -8.80
C HIS A 143 2.72 -8.60 -8.45
N VAL A 144 1.54 -8.02 -8.25
CA VAL A 144 1.38 -6.65 -7.77
C VAL A 144 0.52 -6.67 -6.52
N LEU A 145 0.96 -5.94 -5.49
CA LEU A 145 0.12 -5.55 -4.36
C LEU A 145 -0.42 -4.16 -4.65
N GLU A 146 -1.72 -4.07 -4.90
CA GLU A 146 -2.43 -2.85 -5.27
C GLU A 146 -2.99 -2.13 -4.04
N PHE A 147 -2.86 -0.80 -4.03
CA PHE A 147 -3.40 0.07 -3.01
C PHE A 147 -3.86 1.41 -3.61
N ASN A 148 -4.77 2.10 -2.94
CA ASN A 148 -5.37 3.34 -3.41
C ASN A 148 -5.16 4.46 -2.38
N PRO A 149 -4.14 5.31 -2.54
CA PRO A 149 -3.94 6.49 -1.70
C PRO A 149 -5.09 7.48 -1.82
N HIS A 150 -5.50 8.06 -0.68
CA HIS A 150 -6.49 9.15 -0.66
C HIS A 150 -5.84 10.53 -0.85
N GLY A 151 -4.52 10.63 -0.68
CA GLY A 151 -3.72 11.83 -0.93
C GLY A 151 -2.46 11.53 -1.76
N TYR A 152 -2.12 12.45 -2.67
CA TYR A 152 -0.95 12.36 -3.55
C TYR A 152 0.02 13.53 -3.36
N PRO A 153 1.35 13.31 -3.50
CA PRO A 153 2.02 12.02 -3.69
C PRO A 153 2.04 11.16 -2.41
N TYR A 154 2.05 9.83 -2.55
CA TYR A 154 2.03 8.93 -1.40
C TYR A 154 3.44 8.42 -1.03
N GLY A 155 4.06 9.03 -0.02
CA GLY A 155 5.42 8.68 0.42
C GLY A 155 5.56 7.48 1.37
N GLY A 156 4.48 6.74 1.64
CA GLY A 156 4.38 5.77 2.76
C GLY A 156 4.50 4.29 2.39
N ILE A 157 5.13 3.93 1.26
CA ILE A 157 5.08 2.55 0.72
C ILE A 157 5.96 1.55 1.50
N GLY A 158 6.87 2.04 2.34
CA GLY A 158 7.85 1.21 3.04
C GLY A 158 7.22 0.06 3.85
N SER A 159 6.04 0.26 4.44
CA SER A 159 5.32 -0.79 5.19
C SER A 159 4.76 -1.88 4.27
N LEU A 160 4.25 -1.52 3.09
CA LEU A 160 3.76 -2.46 2.08
C LEU A 160 4.90 -3.31 1.52
N VAL A 161 6.05 -2.68 1.26
CA VAL A 161 7.29 -3.37 0.87
C VAL A 161 7.74 -4.33 1.97
N ALA A 162 7.76 -3.89 3.24
CA ALA A 162 8.14 -4.74 4.37
C ALA A 162 7.23 -5.98 4.50
N MET A 163 5.92 -5.83 4.28
CA MET A 163 5.00 -6.97 4.25
C MET A 163 5.31 -7.93 3.09
N VAL A 164 5.63 -7.45 1.90
CA VAL A 164 6.01 -8.33 0.78
C VAL A 164 7.32 -9.06 1.09
N GLU A 165 8.34 -8.33 1.54
CA GLU A 165 9.68 -8.88 1.82
C GLU A 165 9.69 -9.85 3.01
N CYS A 166 8.85 -9.66 4.04
CA CYS A 166 8.84 -10.55 5.21
C CYS A 166 8.39 -11.98 4.90
N PHE A 167 7.55 -12.18 3.87
CA PHE A 167 7.19 -13.49 3.32
C PHE A 167 8.24 -14.04 2.34
N GLY A 168 9.37 -13.36 2.19
CA GLY A 168 10.51 -13.78 1.39
C GLY A 168 10.37 -13.49 -0.11
N HIS A 169 9.40 -12.68 -0.51
CA HIS A 169 9.24 -12.23 -1.89
C HIS A 169 10.26 -11.14 -2.23
N GLN A 170 10.60 -11.02 -3.52
CA GLN A 170 11.54 -10.00 -3.99
C GLN A 170 10.79 -8.85 -4.63
N VAL A 171 10.77 -7.68 -3.99
CA VAL A 171 10.23 -6.46 -4.60
C VAL A 171 11.16 -6.00 -5.74
N VAL A 172 10.56 -5.62 -6.87
CA VAL A 172 11.29 -5.21 -8.08
C VAL A 172 10.99 -3.78 -8.50
N GLY A 173 9.85 -3.23 -8.07
CA GLY A 173 9.44 -1.88 -8.40
C GLY A 173 8.22 -1.43 -7.62
N VAL A 174 8.00 -0.12 -7.66
CA VAL A 174 6.87 0.53 -7.00
C VAL A 174 6.30 1.58 -7.96
N ASP A 175 4.99 1.79 -7.91
CA ASP A 175 4.33 2.95 -8.50
C ASP A 175 3.44 3.56 -7.41
N ASP A 176 3.77 4.78 -7.00
CA ASP A 176 3.13 5.52 -5.92
C ASP A 176 2.14 6.60 -6.42
N GLY A 177 1.83 6.55 -7.72
CA GLY A 177 1.04 7.55 -8.43
C GLY A 177 1.87 8.68 -9.04
N THR A 178 3.18 8.75 -8.78
CA THR A 178 4.11 9.65 -9.49
C THR A 178 4.80 8.99 -10.69
N GLY A 179 4.64 7.66 -10.82
CA GLY A 179 5.20 6.84 -11.88
C GLY A 179 5.95 5.63 -11.33
N TYR A 180 6.21 4.68 -12.23
CA TYR A 180 6.93 3.47 -11.86
C TYR A 180 8.43 3.73 -11.65
N GLU A 181 8.93 3.30 -10.50
CA GLU A 181 10.35 3.29 -10.17
C GLU A 181 10.84 1.87 -9.87
N LYS A 182 12.05 1.56 -10.33
CA LYS A 182 12.71 0.30 -9.95
C LYS A 182 13.06 0.35 -8.47
N TYR A 183 12.63 -0.66 -7.73
CA TYR A 183 12.91 -0.75 -6.31
C TYR A 183 14.37 -1.11 -6.08
N VAL A 184 15.00 -0.37 -5.17
CA VAL A 184 16.35 -0.62 -4.69
C VAL A 184 16.24 -0.96 -3.20
N PRO A 185 16.53 -2.22 -2.81
CA PRO A 185 16.47 -2.61 -1.40
C PRO A 185 17.32 -1.69 -0.53
N ARG A 186 16.81 -1.38 0.66
CA ARG A 186 17.54 -0.55 1.63
C ARG A 186 18.81 -1.27 2.08
N THR A 187 19.96 -0.67 1.80
CA THR A 187 21.28 -1.20 2.22
C THR A 187 21.82 -0.50 3.47
N ASN A 188 21.35 0.71 3.76
CA ASN A 188 21.72 1.50 4.92
C ASN A 188 20.83 1.20 6.15
N ILE A 189 20.80 -0.06 6.58
CA ILE A 189 20.11 -0.44 7.80
C ILE A 189 21.01 -0.12 8.99
N TRP A 190 20.53 0.71 9.91
CA TRP A 190 21.22 0.97 11.17
C TRP A 190 21.27 -0.30 12.02
N LYS A 191 22.45 -0.59 12.56
CA LYS A 191 22.66 -1.70 13.50
C LYS A 191 23.16 -1.17 14.84
N PRO A 192 22.60 -1.66 15.96
CA PRO A 192 23.12 -1.34 17.30
C PRO A 192 24.60 -1.70 17.42
N ARG A 193 25.38 -0.92 18.18
CA ARG A 193 26.81 -1.20 18.40
C ARG A 193 27.08 -2.64 18.84
N ALA A 194 26.26 -3.17 19.74
CA ALA A 194 26.40 -4.55 20.25
C ALA A 194 26.23 -5.63 19.16
N ARG A 195 25.56 -5.31 18.04
CA ARG A 195 25.28 -6.24 16.93
C ARG A 195 26.16 -6.01 15.70
N ARG A 196 27.13 -5.09 15.76
CA ARG A 196 28.11 -4.88 14.68
C ARG A 196 29.20 -5.93 14.84
N VAL A 197 29.19 -6.94 13.96
CA VAL A 197 30.30 -7.89 13.83
C VAL A 197 31.53 -7.09 13.38
N VAL A 198 32.64 -7.21 14.11
CA VAL A 198 33.95 -6.63 13.76
C VAL A 198 34.58 -7.45 12.64
#